data_AF-A0A0T5VL37-F1
#
_entry.id   AF-A0A0T5VL37-F1
#
_cell.length_a   1.000
_cell.length_b   1.000
_cell.length_c   1.000
_cell.angle_alpha   90.00
_cell.angle_beta   90.00
_cell.angle_gamma   90.00
#
_symmetry.space_group_name_H-M   'P 1'
#
loop_
_entity.id
_entity.type
_entity.pdbx_description
1 polymer ?
#
loop_
_entity_poly.entity_id
_entity_poly.type
_entity_poly.pdbx_seq_one_letter_code
_entity_poly.pdbx_strand_id
1 'polypeptide(L)' 'MFIAAVIIPFYLLAIIAMCYMDTAFKAIMFFVLLLIATFVLFLFINYPMQSVFAVICLMAMFAFKPKD' A
#
# COMPACT_ATOMS: atom_id res chain seq x y z
N MET A 1 10.75 -9.70 12.82
CA MET A 1 9.88 -9.96 13.99
C MET A 1 8.82 -8.87 14.16
N PHE A 2 9.20 -7.59 14.29
CA PHE A 2 8.24 -6.46 14.41
C PHE A 2 7.25 -6.37 13.23
N ILE A 3 7.75 -6.43 11.99
CA ILE A 3 6.91 -6.34 10.78
C ILE A 3 5.87 -7.48 10.73
N ALA A 4 6.25 -8.71 11.04
CA ALA A 4 5.33 -9.84 11.05
C ALA A 4 4.25 -9.68 12.14
N ALA A 5 4.62 -9.18 13.33
CA ALA A 5 3.68 -8.93 14.42
C ALA A 5 2.64 -7.85 14.08
N VAL A 6 2.97 -6.92 13.18
CA VAL A 6 2.04 -5.89 12.69
C VAL A 6 1.24 -6.40 11.48
N ILE A 7 1.88 -7.01 10.49
CA ILE A 7 1.22 -7.43 9.24
C ILE A 7 0.18 -8.52 9.47
N ILE A 8 0.49 -9.53 10.31
CA ILE A 8 -0.39 -10.68 10.54
C ILE A 8 -1.80 -10.26 11.03
N PRO A 9 -1.97 -9.43 12.06
CA PRO A 9 -3.31 -9.00 12.49
C PRO A 9 -4.05 -8.18 11.44
N PHE A 10 -3.37 -7.35 10.64
CA PHE A 10 -4.01 -6.63 9.53
C PHE A 10 -4.55 -7.57 8.44
N TYR A 11 -3.79 -8.60 8.06
CA TYR A 11 -4.25 -9.59 7.09
C TYR A 11 -5.38 -10.47 7.63
N LEU A 12 -5.35 -10.82 8.91
CA LEU A 12 -6.47 -11.50 9.58
C LEU A 12 -7.74 -10.65 9.56
N LEU A 13 -7.63 -9.38 9.92
CA LEU A 13 -8.76 -8.44 9.87
C LEU A 13 -9.27 -8.28 8.45
N ALA A 14 -8.37 -8.24 7.46
CA ALA A 14 -8.73 -8.13 6.05
C ALA A 14 -9.48 -9.38 5.55
N ILE A 15 -9.08 -10.58 5.95
CA ILE A 15 -9.78 -11.83 5.63
C ILE A 15 -11.18 -11.82 6.22
N ILE A 16 -11.32 -11.41 7.48
CA ILE A 16 -12.62 -11.28 8.14
C ILE A 16 -13.48 -10.24 7.39
N ALA A 17 -12.93 -9.07 7.07
CA ALA A 17 -13.63 -8.01 6.36
C ALA A 17 -14.12 -8.46 4.97
N MET A 18 -13.33 -9.26 4.25
CA MET A 18 -13.74 -9.82 2.95
C MET A 18 -14.99 -10.70 3.06
N CYS A 19 -15.18 -11.42 4.17
CA CYS A 19 -16.39 -12.22 4.42
C CYS A 19 -17.65 -11.39 4.64
N TYR A 20 -17.52 -10.11 4.96
CA TYR A 20 -18.63 -9.18 5.16
C TYR A 20 -18.89 -8.27 3.95
N MET A 21 -18.15 -8.44 2.84
CA MET A 21 -18.35 -7.65 1.62
C MET A 21 -19.40 -8.28 0.71
N ASP A 22 -20.30 -7.45 0.19
CA ASP A 22 -21.44 -7.90 -0.65
C ASP A 22 -21.03 -8.59 -1.95
N THR A 23 -19.82 -8.33 -2.45
CA THR A 23 -19.35 -8.87 -3.74
C THR A 23 -17.91 -9.33 -3.67
N ALA A 24 -17.63 -10.46 -4.33
CA ALA A 24 -16.28 -10.99 -4.48
C ALA A 24 -15.33 -9.99 -5.17
N PHE A 25 -15.84 -9.18 -6.10
CA PHE A 25 -15.07 -8.14 -6.77
C PHE A 25 -14.54 -7.08 -5.78
N LYS A 26 -15.37 -6.60 -4.85
CA LYS A 26 -14.94 -5.66 -3.80
C LYS A 26 -13.89 -6.29 -2.89
N ALA A 27 -14.08 -7.56 -2.50
CA ALA A 27 -13.13 -8.29 -1.67
C ALA A 27 -11.75 -8.44 -2.35
N ILE A 28 -11.71 -8.79 -3.63
CA ILE A 28 -10.47 -8.90 -4.41
C ILE A 28 -9.80 -7.53 -4.56
N MET A 29 -10.55 -6.47 -4.88
CA MET A 29 -10.00 -5.10 -4.96
C MET A 29 -9.40 -4.65 -3.64
N PHE A 30 -10.07 -4.93 -2.52
CA PHE A 30 -9.58 -4.63 -1.19
C PHE A 30 -8.30 -5.41 -0.87
N PHE A 31 -8.24 -6.70 -1.20
CA PHE A 31 -7.05 -7.52 -0.99
C PHE A 31 -5.85 -7.05 -1.82
N VAL A 32 -6.08 -6.66 -3.07
CA VAL A 32 -5.04 -6.08 -3.95
C VAL A 32 -4.52 -4.76 -3.39
N LEU A 33 -5.41 -3.88 -2.91
CA LEU A 33 -5.01 -2.63 -2.24
C LEU A 33 -4.16 -2.89 -1.00
N LEU A 34 -4.54 -3.88 -0.18
CA LEU A 34 -3.79 -4.27 1.02
C LEU A 34 -2.37 -4.77 0.67
N LEU A 35 -2.23 -5.58 -0.39
CA LEU A 35 -0.95 -6.04 -0.90
C LEU A 35 -0.07 -4.87 -1.38
N ILE A 36 -0.63 -3.94 -2.14
CA ILE A 36 0.09 -2.74 -2.60
C ILE A 36 0.56 -1.91 -1.41
N ALA A 37 -0.31 -1.65 -0.43
CA ALA A 37 0.04 -0.88 0.76
C ALA A 37 1.17 -1.56 1.56
N THR A 38 1.11 -2.89 1.70
CA THR A 38 2.14 -3.68 2.39
C THR A 38 3.47 -3.64 1.65
N PHE A 39 3.44 -3.74 0.31
CA PHE A 39 4.62 -3.62 -0.54
C PHE A 39 5.27 -2.23 -0.45
N VAL A 40 4.48 -1.17 -0.46
CA VAL A 40 4.95 0.21 -0.29
C VAL A 40 5.59 0.38 1.10
N LEU A 41 4.94 -0.08 2.16
CA LEU A 41 5.50 -0.09 3.51
C LEU A 41 6.84 -0.84 3.57
N PHE A 42 6.94 -1.99 2.90
CA PHE A 42 8.18 -2.76 2.83
C PHE A 42 9.29 -2.01 2.10
N LEU A 43 8.97 -1.32 0.99
CA LEU A 43 9.91 -0.45 0.28
C LEU A 43 10.42 0.68 1.18
N PHE A 44 9.55 1.35 1.93
CA PHE A 44 9.96 2.41 2.85
C PHE A 44 10.84 1.92 4.00
N ILE A 45 10.59 0.72 4.51
CA ILE A 45 11.36 0.18 5.63
C ILE A 45 12.75 -0.32 5.18
N ASN A 46 12.84 -0.99 4.03
CA ASN A 46 14.09 -1.61 3.58
C ASN A 46 14.94 -0.70 2.67
N TYR A 47 14.29 0.20 1.94
CA TYR A 47 14.92 1.06 0.93
C TYR A 47 14.51 2.53 1.09
N PRO A 48 14.70 3.12 2.29
CA PRO A 48 14.13 4.42 2.65
C PRO A 48 14.58 5.55 1.74
N MET A 49 15.84 5.56 1.30
CA MET A 49 16.35 6.60 0.39
C MET A 49 15.73 6.49 -1.01
N GLN A 50 15.64 5.28 -1.58
CA GLN A 50 15.06 5.09 -2.91
C GLN A 50 13.55 5.34 -2.92
N SER A 51 12.83 4.94 -1.86
CA SER A 51 11.39 5.18 -1.75
C SER A 51 11.07 6.67 -1.56
N VAL A 52 11.86 7.40 -0.76
CA VAL A 52 11.71 8.86 -0.61
C VAL A 52 11.98 9.58 -1.92
N PHE A 53 13.03 9.21 -2.65
CA PHE A 53 13.30 9.75 -3.97
C PHE A 53 12.17 9.47 -4.97
N ALA A 54 11.60 8.26 -4.95
CA ALA A 54 10.46 7.92 -5.81
C ALA A 54 9.24 8.81 -5.51
N VAL A 55 8.94 9.08 -4.23
CA VAL A 55 7.85 9.98 -3.84
C VAL A 55 8.15 11.44 -4.18
N ILE A 56 9.40 11.91 -4.00
CA ILE A 56 9.81 13.26 -4.40
C ILE A 56 9.68 13.43 -5.92
N CYS A 57 10.10 12.45 -6.72
CA CYS A 57 9.91 12.47 -8.18
C CYS A 57 8.42 12.51 -8.56
N LEU A 58 7.58 11.71 -7.89
CA LEU A 58 6.13 11.73 -8.10
C LEU A 58 5.53 13.10 -7.78
N MET A 59 5.89 13.67 -6.63
CA MET A 59 5.46 15.03 -6.25
C MET A 59 5.97 16.09 -7.22
N ALA A 60 7.20 15.95 -7.71
CA ALA A 60 7.78 16.83 -8.71
C ALA A 60 7.03 16.76 -10.05
N MET A 61 6.58 15.60 -10.49
CA MET A 61 5.73 15.47 -11.69
C MET A 61 4.39 16.20 -11.57
N PHE A 62 3.81 16.26 -10.37
CA PHE A 62 2.58 17.02 -10.12
C PHE A 62 2.84 18.52 -9.87
N ALA A 63 4.00 18.89 -9.33
CA ALA A 63 4.40 20.27 -9.08
C ALA A 63 4.87 20.98 -10.36
N PHE A 64 5.56 20.27 -11.25
CA PHE A 64 5.83 20.71 -12.62
C PHE A 64 4.60 20.46 -13.49
N LYS A 65 3.55 21.23 -13.25
CA LYS A 65 2.50 21.41 -14.26
C LYS A 65 3.17 22.12 -15.44
N PRO A 66 3.27 21.52 -16.65
CA PRO A 66 3.75 22.27 -17.80
C PRO A 66 2.84 23.49 -17.95
N LYS A 67 3.47 24.66 -17.92
CA LYS A 67 2.79 25.94 -18.05
C LYS A 67 2.58 26.19 -19.54
N ASP A 68 1.71 25.42 -20.15
CA ASP A 68 1.18 25.61 -21.50
C ASP A 68 -0.27 25.10 -21.57
#